data_AF-A0A1H3HD05-F1
#
_entry.id   AF-A0A1H3HD05-F1
#
_cell.length_a   1.000
_cell.length_b   1.000
_cell.length_c   1.000
_cell.angle_alpha   90.00
_cell.angle_beta   90.00
_cell.angle_gamma   90.00
#
_symmetry.space_group_name_H-M   'P 1'
#
loop_
_entity.id
_entity.type
_entity.pdbx_description
1 polymer ?
#
loop_
_entity_poly.entity_id
_entity_poly.type
_entity_poly.pdbx_seq_one_letter_code
_entity_poly.pdbx_strand_id
1 'polypeptide(L)' 'MITGELKSKVDRIWDTMCSGGISHPLSVIEQLTYLLFIKRLAGQRG' A
#
# COMPACT_ATOMS: atom_id res chain seq x y z
N MET A 1 12.98 -1.08 -16.26
CA MET A 1 13.48 -0.14 -15.24
C MET A 1 12.29 0.56 -14.62
N ILE A 2 12.17 0.64 -13.29
CA ILE A 2 11.14 1.45 -12.62
C ILE A 2 11.44 2.93 -12.85
N THR A 3 10.44 3.73 -13.20
CA THR A 3 10.61 5.19 -13.36
C THR A 3 10.80 5.86 -12.00
N GLY A 4 11.49 7.00 -11.95
CA GLY A 4 11.71 7.74 -10.71
C GLY A 4 10.41 8.13 -10.01
N GLU A 5 9.39 8.52 -10.77
CA GLU A 5 8.08 8.88 -10.23
C GLU A 5 7.37 7.68 -9.57
N LEU A 6 7.41 6.51 -10.21
CA LEU A 6 6.81 5.30 -9.66
C LEU A 6 7.52 4.89 -8.37
N LYS A 7 8.86 4.95 -8.35
CA LYS A 7 9.64 4.69 -7.14
C LYS A 7 9.25 5.64 -6.00
N SER A 8 9.18 6.95 -6.25
CA SER A 8 8.79 7.91 -5.22
C SER A 8 7.39 7.68 -4.66
N LYS A 9 6.44 7.18 -5.46
CA LYS A 9 5.11 6.80 -4.97
C LYS A 9 5.17 5.59 -4.05
N VAL A 10 5.96 4.57 -4.40
CA VAL A 10 6.17 3.38 -3.57
C VAL A 10 6.86 3.75 -2.25
N ASP A 11 7.91 4.58 -2.31
CA ASP A 11 8.65 5.03 -1.13
C ASP A 11 7.74 5.79 -0.14
N ARG A 12 6.87 6.67 -0.62
CA ARG A 12 5.90 7.38 0.25
C ARG A 12 4.93 6.45 0.96
N ILE A 13 4.45 5.41 0.27
CA ILE A 13 3.57 4.41 0.88
C ILE A 13 4.35 3.68 1.98
N TRP A 14 5.59 3.29 1.70
CA TRP A 14 6.47 2.65 2.67
C TRP A 14 6.71 3.52 3.91
N ASP A 15 7.03 4.80 3.73
CA ASP A 15 7.24 5.76 4.82
C ASP A 15 6.00 5.93 5.69
N THR A 16 4.81 5.92 5.07
CA THR A 16 3.53 6.00 5.79
C THR A 16 3.32 4.78 6.68
N MET A 17 3.60 3.58 6.16
CA MET A 17 3.45 2.33 6.90
C MET A 17 4.43 2.24 8.07
N CYS A 18 5.70 2.58 7.83
CA CYS A 18 6.73 2.63 8.88
C CYS A 18 6.40 3.65 9.98
N SER A 19 5.95 4.86 9.60
CA SER A 19 5.54 5.90 10.55
C SER A 19 4.31 5.50 11.36
N GLY A 20 3.46 4.63 10.81
CA GLY A 20 2.31 4.02 11.49
C GLY A 20 2.65 2.79 12.34
N GLY A 21 3.93 2.41 12.46
CA GLY A 21 4.38 1.26 13.26
C GLY A 21 4.39 -0.08 12.53
N ILE A 22 4.17 -0.09 11.21
CA ILE A 22 4.18 -1.30 10.37
C ILE A 22 5.44 -1.30 9.49
N SER A 23 6.54 -1.78 10.07
CA SER A 23 7.84 -1.80 9.38
C SER A 23 8.23 -3.17 8.83
N HIS A 24 7.50 -4.22 9.20
CA HIS A 24 7.80 -5.58 8.72
C HIS A 24 7.29 -5.74 7.27
N PRO A 25 8.16 -6.08 6.29
CA PRO A 25 7.81 -6.07 4.87
C PRO A 25 6.59 -6.92 4.50
N LEU A 26 6.47 -8.12 5.06
CA LEU A 26 5.34 -9.00 4.81
C LEU A 26 4.03 -8.35 5.27
N SER A 27 4.04 -7.76 6.46
CA SER A 27 2.88 -7.06 7.03
C SER A 27 2.46 -5.85 6.19
N VAL A 28 3.42 -5.09 5.64
CA VAL A 28 3.12 -3.97 4.73
C VAL A 28 2.34 -4.46 3.50
N ILE A 29 2.80 -5.55 2.88
CA ILE A 29 2.13 -6.13 1.71
C ILE A 29 0.74 -6.66 2.05
N GLU A 30 0.56 -7.31 3.20
CA GLU A 30 -0.74 -7.78 3.67
C GLU A 30 -1.73 -6.62 3.85
N GLN A 31 -1.32 -5.55 4.52
CA GLN A 31 -2.18 -4.38 4.73
C GLN A 31 -2.56 -3.71 3.40
N LEU A 32 -1.61 -3.57 2.46
CA LEU A 32 -1.92 -3.06 1.12
C LEU A 32 -2.93 -3.96 0.40
N THR A 33 -2.77 -5.27 0.51
CA THR A 33 -3.69 -6.25 -0.08
C THR A 33 -5.10 -6.12 0.52
N TYR A 34 -5.21 -5.95 1.84
CA TYR A 34 -6.50 -5.72 2.51
C TYR A 34 -7.17 -4.43 2.02
N LEU A 35 -6.43 -3.32 1.92
CA LEU A 35 -6.97 -2.05 1.43
C LEU A 35 -7.48 -2.16 0.00
N LEU A 36 -6.74 -2.83 -0.88
CA LEU A 36 -7.16 -3.08 -2.26
C LEU A 36 -8.43 -3.93 -2.34
N PHE A 37 -8.55 -4.94 -1.48
CA PHE A 37 -9.72 -5.80 -1.42
C PHE A 37 -10.95 -5.05 -0.91
N ILE A 38 -10.81 -4.26 0.16
CA ILE A 38 -11.89 -3.42 0.70
C ILE A 38 -12.38 -2.43 -0.36
N LYS A 39 -11.46 -1.75 -1.05
CA LYS A 39 -11.81 -0.80 -2.13
C LYS A 39 -12.63 -1.48 -3.22
N ARG A 40 -12.24 -2.69 -3.63
CA ARG A 40 -12.96 -3.48 -4.64
C ARG A 40 -14.37 -3.85 -4.16
N LEU A 41 -14.51 -4.32 -2.92
CA LEU A 41 -15.82 -4.66 -2.35
C LEU A 41 -16.74 -3.45 -2.21
N ALA A 42 -16.20 -2.30 -1.80
CA ALA A 42 -16.97 -1.07 -1.70
C ALA A 42 -17.52 -0.63 -3.08
N GLY A 43 -16.75 -0.83 -4.15
CA GLY A 43 -17.17 -0.53 -5.52
C GLY A 43 -18.17 -1.53 -6.14
N GLN A 44 -18.38 -2.70 -5.53
CA GLN A 44 -19.34 -3.72 -6.02
C GLN A 44 -20.77 -3.51 -5.51
N ARG A 45 -21.02 -2.48 -4.70
CA ARG A 45 -22.35 -2.12 -4.18
C ARG A 45 -23.03 -0.97 -4.95
N GLY A 46 -22.61 -0.71 -6.19
CA GLY A 46 -23.23 0.26 -7.11
C GLY A 46 -24.19 -0.41 -8.07
#